data_AF-A0A9W7LQ31-F1
#
_entry.id   AF-A0A9W7LQ31-F1
#
_cell.length_a   1.000
_cell.length_b   1.000
_cell.length_c   1.000
_cell.angle_alpha   90.00
_cell.angle_beta   90.00
_cell.angle_gamma   90.00
#
_symmetry.space_group_name_H-M   'P 1'
#
loop_
_entity.id
_entity.type
_entity.pdbx_description
1 polymer ?
#
loop_
_entity_poly.entity_id
_entity_poly.type
_entity_poly.pdbx_seq_one_letter_code
_entity_poly.pdbx_strand_id
1 'polypeptide(L)'
;MKPVDIQQKLNQYRYHFIVTLLISSVVAFLSYTAPSVLTVLAYFWPLFASTTVLLVAIMAFGGVSQLATEAHGQKTGEGLLDYVSAARPEHMDEEPRRFE
;
A
#
# COMPACT_ATOMS: atom_id res chain seq x y z
N MET A 1 39.36 18.22 -16.98
CA MET A 1 38.08 17.55 -16.63
C MET A 1 38.37 16.06 -16.48
N LYS A 2 38.21 15.46 -15.29
CA LYS A 2 38.45 14.03 -15.10
C LYS A 2 37.29 13.21 -15.72
N PRO A 3 37.56 12.10 -16.43
CA PRO A 3 36.51 11.29 -17.05
C PRO A 3 35.56 10.65 -16.03
N VAL A 4 36.01 10.50 -14.78
CA VAL A 4 35.23 9.95 -13.65
C VAL A 4 34.04 10.87 -13.28
N ASP A 5 34.19 12.19 -13.37
CA ASP A 5 33.12 13.14 -13.03
C ASP A 5 31.92 13.07 -14.02
N ILE A 6 32.21 12.77 -15.29
CA ILE A 6 31.18 12.70 -16.35
C ILE A 6 30.29 11.48 -16.12
N GLN A 7 30.89 10.34 -15.76
CA GLN A 7 30.17 9.09 -15.47
C GLN A 7 29.28 9.20 -14.23
N GLN A 8 29.75 9.92 -13.20
CA GLN A 8 29.00 10.14 -11.97
C GLN A 8 27.79 11.05 -12.21
N LYS A 9 27.94 12.13 -13.00
CA LYS A 9 26.82 12.98 -13.42
C LYS A 9 25.80 12.24 -14.29
N LEU A 10 26.27 11.36 -15.18
CA LEU A 10 25.37 10.50 -15.95
C LEU A 10 24.61 9.54 -15.04
N ASN A 11 25.26 8.97 -14.01
CA ASN A 11 24.64 8.05 -13.05
C ASN A 11 23.44 8.64 -12.32
N GLN A 12 23.54 9.92 -11.97
CA GLN A 12 22.46 10.65 -11.32
C GLN A 12 21.23 10.83 -12.22
N TYR A 13 21.40 10.87 -13.54
CA TYR A 13 20.32 11.08 -14.51
C TYR A 13 19.80 9.80 -15.18
N ARG A 14 20.45 8.65 -14.97
CA ARG A 14 20.06 7.37 -15.61
C ARG A 14 18.61 7.03 -15.33
N TYR A 15 18.20 7.17 -14.07
CA TYR A 15 16.83 6.89 -13.66
C TYR A 15 15.84 7.83 -14.33
N HIS A 16 16.10 9.13 -14.35
CA HIS A 16 15.24 10.09 -15.06
C HIS A 16 15.14 9.80 -16.55
N PHE A 17 16.24 9.40 -17.18
CA PHE A 17 16.28 9.06 -18.59
C PHE A 17 15.52 7.77 -18.90
N ILE A 18 15.73 6.72 -18.09
CA ILE A 18 15.01 5.46 -18.19
C ILE A 18 13.52 5.67 -17.95
N VAL A 19 13.13 6.39 -16.91
CA VAL A 19 11.73 6.71 -16.61
C VAL A 19 11.10 7.50 -17.75
N THR A 20 11.79 8.49 -18.29
CA THR A 20 11.28 9.28 -19.42
C THR A 20 11.10 8.41 -20.67
N LEU A 21 12.07 7.55 -20.97
CA LEU A 21 11.97 6.60 -22.08
C LEU A 21 10.82 5.61 -21.90
N LEU A 22 10.63 5.09 -20.68
CA LEU A 22 9.53 4.18 -20.37
C LEU A 22 8.17 4.89 -20.54
N ILE A 23 8.01 6.09 -19.98
CA ILE A 23 6.78 6.89 -20.13
C ILE A 23 6.53 7.19 -21.60
N SER A 24 7.55 7.66 -22.34
CA SER A 24 7.44 7.93 -23.77
C SER A 24 7.08 6.68 -24.57
N SER A 25 7.66 5.53 -24.22
CA SER A 25 7.37 4.25 -24.86
C SER A 25 5.92 3.83 -24.62
N VAL A 26 5.44 3.93 -23.38
CA VAL A 26 4.04 3.65 -23.03
C VAL A 26 3.09 4.57 -23.81
N VAL A 27 3.36 5.88 -23.85
CA VAL A 27 2.55 6.87 -24.60
C VAL A 27 2.55 6.57 -26.10
N ALA A 28 3.71 6.24 -26.67
CA ALA A 28 3.82 5.83 -28.07
C ALA A 28 3.03 4.54 -28.34
N PHE A 29 3.09 3.56 -27.44
CA PHE A 29 2.36 2.29 -27.56
C PHE A 29 0.84 2.50 -27.47
N LEU A 30 0.39 3.38 -26.57
CA LEU A 30 -1.01 3.80 -26.45
C LEU A 30 -1.49 4.58 -27.67
N SER A 31 -0.60 5.35 -28.32
CA SER A 31 -0.93 6.11 -29.53
C SER A 31 -0.91 5.25 -30.80
N TYR A 32 -0.03 4.24 -30.83
CA TYR A 32 0.16 3.34 -31.96
C TYR A 32 -0.88 2.22 -31.99
N THR A 33 -1.21 1.66 -30.83
CA THR A 33 -2.36 0.76 -30.70
C THR A 33 -3.59 1.64 -30.79
N ALA A 34 -4.25 1.64 -31.95
CA ALA A 34 -5.50 2.30 -32.33
C ALA A 34 -6.39 2.82 -31.17
N PRO A 35 -7.25 3.85 -31.39
CA PRO A 35 -7.97 4.57 -30.33
C PRO A 35 -8.71 3.70 -29.29
N SER A 36 -9.02 2.45 -29.60
CA SER A 36 -9.63 1.46 -28.71
C SER A 36 -8.95 1.31 -27.35
N VAL A 37 -7.61 1.35 -27.25
CA VAL A 37 -6.94 1.17 -25.94
C VAL A 37 -7.24 2.35 -25.02
N LEU A 38 -7.22 3.58 -25.55
CA LEU A 38 -7.60 4.77 -24.81
C LEU A 38 -9.09 4.75 -24.44
N THR A 39 -9.96 4.28 -25.34
CA THR A 39 -11.39 4.14 -25.05
C THR A 39 -11.62 3.12 -23.93
N VAL A 40 -10.99 1.96 -23.99
CA VAL A 40 -11.07 0.91 -22.97
C VAL A 40 -10.53 1.42 -21.63
N LEU A 41 -9.39 2.10 -21.63
CA LEU A 41 -8.83 2.73 -20.42
C LEU A 41 -9.77 3.79 -19.84
N ALA A 42 -10.45 4.57 -20.68
CA ALA A 42 -11.48 5.51 -20.26
C ALA A 42 -12.72 4.82 -19.67
N TYR A 43 -13.14 3.65 -20.20
CA TYR A 43 -14.20 2.83 -19.60
C TYR A 43 -13.82 2.30 -18.21
N PHE A 44 -12.53 2.01 -17.99
CA PHE A 44 -12.01 1.58 -16.69
C PHE A 44 -11.62 2.75 -15.78
N TRP A 45 -11.60 3.99 -16.29
CA TRP A 45 -11.28 5.19 -15.50
C TRP A 45 -12.11 5.30 -14.20
N PRO A 46 -13.43 5.03 -14.18
CA PRO A 46 -14.21 5.05 -12.95
C PRO A 46 -13.72 4.05 -11.90
N LEU A 47 -13.22 2.88 -12.32
CA LEU A 47 -12.67 1.87 -11.42
C LEU A 47 -11.35 2.35 -10.82
N PHE A 48 -10.42 2.84 -11.65
CA PHE A 48 -9.15 3.39 -11.19
C PHE A 48 -9.34 4.61 -10.28
N ALA A 49 -10.28 5.50 -10.62
CA ALA A 49 -10.63 6.64 -9.80
C ALA A 49 -11.20 6.19 -8.45
N SER A 50 -12.11 5.22 -8.45
CA SER A 50 -12.69 4.68 -7.21
C SER A 50 -11.65 4.00 -6.34
N THR A 51 -10.76 3.19 -6.92
CA THR A 51 -9.65 2.56 -6.19
C THR A 51 -8.68 3.60 -5.64
N THR A 52 -8.36 4.65 -6.41
CA THR A 52 -7.48 5.73 -5.94
C THR A 52 -8.12 6.49 -4.78
N VAL A 53 -9.39 6.87 -4.90
CA VAL A 53 -10.14 7.54 -3.83
C VAL A 53 -10.21 6.65 -2.59
N LEU A 54 -10.49 5.35 -2.77
CA LEU A 54 -10.50 4.38 -1.67
C LEU A 54 -9.12 4.27 -1.00
N LEU A 55 -8.04 4.14 -1.77
CA LEU A 55 -6.67 4.08 -1.23
C LEU A 55 -6.30 5.37 -0.51
N VAL A 56 -6.64 6.53 -1.07
CA VAL A 56 -6.44 7.84 -0.42
C VAL A 56 -7.24 7.90 0.88
N ALA A 57 -8.48 7.44 0.90
CA ALA A 57 -9.29 7.36 2.10
C ALA A 57 -8.67 6.41 3.14
N ILE A 58 -8.23 5.21 2.74
CA ILE A 58 -7.53 4.27 3.62
C ILE A 58 -6.24 4.90 4.17
N MET A 59 -5.47 5.61 3.36
CA MET A 59 -4.26 6.30 3.81
C MET A 59 -4.57 7.48 4.75
N ALA A 60 -5.66 8.22 4.49
CA ALA A 60 -6.07 9.37 5.30
C ALA A 60 -6.68 8.96 6.64
N PHE A 61 -7.50 7.90 6.66
CA PHE A 61 -8.20 7.42 7.86
C PHE A 61 -7.45 6.31 8.61
N GLY A 62 -6.74 5.43 7.90
CA GLY A 62 -5.91 4.37 8.49
C GLY A 62 -4.46 4.79 8.77
N GLY A 63 -4.01 5.88 8.15
CA GLY A 63 -2.64 6.37 8.29
C GLY A 63 -1.62 5.51 7.52
N VAL A 64 -0.61 6.15 6.94
CA VAL A 64 0.50 5.47 6.23
C VAL A 64 1.20 4.41 7.10
N SER A 65 1.13 4.57 8.43
CA SER A 65 1.67 3.61 9.39
C SER A 65 0.99 2.25 9.32
N GLN A 66 -0.32 2.14 9.05
CA GLN A 66 -0.99 0.83 8.98
C GLN A 66 -0.51 0.00 7.78
N LEU A 67 -0.24 0.65 6.64
CA LEU A 67 0.31 0.01 5.44
C LEU A 67 1.74 -0.50 5.65
N ALA A 68 2.53 0.16 6.52
CA ALA A 68 3.83 -0.34 6.99
C ALA A 68 3.69 -1.39 8.12
N THR A 69 2.64 -1.28 8.94
CA THR A 69 2.30 -2.23 10.01
C THR A 69 1.75 -3.54 9.47
N GLU A 70 1.20 -3.60 8.26
CA GLU A 70 0.86 -4.89 7.62
C GLU A 70 2.12 -5.77 7.39
N ALA A 71 3.29 -5.16 7.16
CA ALA A 71 4.57 -5.87 7.14
C ALA A 71 5.11 -6.18 8.57
N HIS A 72 4.53 -5.59 9.61
CA HIS A 72 4.92 -5.72 11.02
C HIS A 72 3.73 -6.08 11.93
N GLY A 73 2.79 -6.88 11.39
CA GLY A 73 1.45 -7.15 11.95
C GLY A 73 1.42 -7.84 13.32
N GLN A 74 2.58 -8.05 13.92
CA GLN A 74 2.76 -8.64 15.23
C GLN A 74 2.21 -7.73 16.35
N LYS A 75 2.42 -6.41 16.27
CA LYS A 75 2.08 -5.48 17.38
C LYS A 75 0.60 -5.12 17.48
N THR A 76 -0.14 -5.13 16.37
CA THR A 76 -1.59 -4.86 16.36
C THR A 76 -2.40 -6.10 16.77
N GLY A 77 -1.87 -7.30 16.53
CA GLY A 77 -2.50 -8.56 16.94
C GLY A 77 -2.41 -8.83 18.45
N GLU A 78 -1.38 -8.34 19.13
CA GLU A 78 -1.20 -8.55 20.58
C GLU A 78 -2.33 -7.94 21.43
N GLY A 79 -2.87 -6.77 21.05
CA GLY A 79 -4.01 -6.16 21.77
C GLY A 79 -5.33 -6.91 21.56
N LEU A 80 -5.52 -7.55 20.41
CA LEU A 80 -6.68 -8.41 20.14
C LEU A 80 -6.54 -9.78 20.81
N LEU A 81 -5.33 -10.33 20.86
CA LEU A 81 -5.04 -11.57 21.58
C LEU A 81 -5.25 -11.37 23.08
N ASP A 82 -4.80 -10.25 23.65
CA ASP A 82 -4.98 -9.93 25.07
C ASP A 82 -6.46 -9.78 25.44
N TYR A 83 -7.27 -9.16 24.56
CA TYR A 83 -8.72 -9.05 24.74
C TYR A 83 -9.44 -10.41 24.68
N VAL A 84 -9.00 -11.33 23.82
CA VAL A 84 -9.57 -12.69 23.72
C VAL A 84 -9.10 -13.57 24.87
N SER A 85 -7.85 -13.42 25.34
CA SER A 85 -7.37 -14.13 26.53
C SER A 85 -7.97 -13.59 27.83
N ALA A 86 -8.27 -12.29 27.91
CA ALA A 86 -9.01 -11.71 29.02
C ALA A 86 -10.48 -12.16 29.06
N ALA A 87 -11.05 -12.56 27.92
CA ALA A 87 -12.38 -13.15 27.82
C ALA A 87 -12.40 -14.67 28.12
N ARG A 88 -11.24 -15.30 28.38
CA ARG A 88 -11.20 -16.68 28.85
C ARG A 88 -11.57 -16.71 30.35
N PRO A 89 -12.63 -17.42 30.76
CA PRO A 89 -12.98 -17.51 32.16
C PRO A 89 -11.99 -18.47 32.84
N GLU A 90 -10.90 -17.94 33.38
CA GLU A 90 -9.98 -18.67 34.28
C GLU A 90 -10.50 -18.70 35.74
N HIS A 91 -11.77 -18.39 35.98
CA HIS A 91 -12.39 -18.50 37.30
C HIS A 91 -13.76 -19.18 37.20
N MET A 92 -13.75 -20.50 37.01
CA MET A 92 -14.80 -21.39 37.52
C MET A 92 -14.25 -22.19 38.69
N ASP A 93 -13.69 -21.51 39.69
CA ASP A 93 -13.39 -22.08 41.00
C ASP A 93 -13.64 -20.99 42.04
N GLU A 94 -14.90 -20.75 42.40
CA GLU A 94 -15.23 -20.15 43.70
C GLU A 94 -16.67 -20.50 44.09
N GLU A 95 -16.76 -21.56 44.88
CA GLU A 95 -17.89 -21.97 45.69
C GLU A 95 -18.33 -20.81 46.62
N PRO A 96 -19.58 -20.30 46.56
CA PRO A 96 -20.09 -19.41 47.58
C PRO A 96 -20.85 -20.23 48.63
N ARG A 97 -20.17 -20.37 49.77
CA ARG A 97 -20.71 -20.64 51.10
C ARG A 97 -22.12 -20.06 51.30
N ARG A 98 -23.04 -20.95 51.69
CA ARG A 98 -23.91 -20.87 52.87
C ARG A 98 -24.28 -19.45 53.33
N PHE A 99 -25.51 -19.03 53.05
CA PHE A 99 -26.38 -18.31 54.00
C PHE A 99 -27.84 -18.60 53.65
N GLU A 100 -28.43 -19.57 54.34
CA GLU A 100 -29.74 -19.55 55.01
C GLU A 100 -29.84 -20.80 55.91
#